data_AF-A0A3N5W502-F1
#
_entry.id   AF-A0A3N5W502-F1
#
_cell.length_a   1.000
_cell.length_b   1.000
_cell.length_c   1.000
_cell.angle_alpha   90.00
_cell.angle_beta   90.00
_cell.angle_gamma   90.00
#
_symmetry.space_group_name_H-M   'P 1'
#
loop_
_entity.id
_entity.type
_entity.pdbx_description
1 polymer ?
#
loop_
_entity_poly.entity_id
_entity_poly.type
_entity_poly.pdbx_seq_one_letter_code
_entity_poly.pdbx_strand_id
1 'polypeptide(L)'
;SHPITLVSREEGSGTREAFQHLIMGKAEISLRALVQDSNGAIRQVIADDPNAIGYISLGLVNDRVIALKIGDVEPSVDSIKAKKYQFVRPFLFIFKHEPQGSGKKFLDYILSSEGQKILVHEGLVSVASLSAPQTETPK
;
A
#
# COMPACT_ATOMS: atom_id res chain seq x y z
N SER A 1 31.49 1.71 -9.28
CA SER A 1 30.09 1.48 -8.86
C SER A 1 29.33 2.78 -9.04
N HIS A 2 28.13 2.75 -9.60
CA HIS A 2 27.26 3.94 -9.63
C HIS A 2 26.57 4.10 -8.27
N PRO A 3 26.36 5.33 -7.77
CA PRO A 3 25.62 5.56 -6.54
C PRO A 3 24.15 5.15 -6.70
N ILE A 4 23.55 4.66 -5.62
CA ILE A 4 22.11 4.34 -5.59
C ILE A 4 21.33 5.65 -5.36
N THR A 5 20.38 5.94 -6.23
CA THR A 5 19.45 7.06 -6.08
C THR A 5 18.31 6.63 -5.16
N LEU A 6 18.29 7.14 -3.93
CA LEU A 6 17.19 6.87 -3.00
C LEU A 6 16.00 7.78 -3.35
N VAL A 7 14.80 7.22 -3.47
CA VAL A 7 13.57 7.98 -3.73
C VAL A 7 12.56 7.70 -2.62
N SER A 8 12.02 8.77 -2.03
CA SER A 8 11.09 8.70 -0.90
C SER A 8 9.85 9.54 -1.16
N ARG A 9 8.77 9.21 -0.47
CA ARG A 9 7.59 10.08 -0.38
C ARG A 9 7.82 11.26 0.56
N GLU A 10 7.05 12.31 0.35
CA GLU A 10 6.94 13.50 1.18
C GLU A 10 6.48 13.20 2.61
N GLU A 11 6.74 14.12 3.53
CA GLU A 11 6.20 14.05 4.89
C GLU A 11 4.66 14.14 4.88
N GLY A 12 4.01 13.41 5.78
CA GLY A 12 2.55 13.26 5.77
C GLY A 12 2.02 12.23 4.77
N SER A 13 2.86 11.67 3.91
CA SER A 13 2.45 10.54 3.06
C SER A 13 2.16 9.30 3.90
N GLY A 14 0.92 8.80 3.85
CA GLY A 14 0.59 7.52 4.47
C GLY A 14 1.41 6.35 3.91
N THR A 15 1.90 6.42 2.66
CA THR A 15 2.78 5.37 2.10
C THR A 15 4.17 5.40 2.75
N ARG A 16 4.71 6.60 3.02
CA ARG A 16 5.95 6.76 3.81
C ARG A 16 5.78 6.21 5.21
N GLU A 17 4.70 6.59 5.89
CA GLU A 17 4.42 6.15 7.25
C GLU A 17 4.40 4.63 7.36
N ALA A 18 3.68 3.95 6.46
CA ALA A 18 3.65 2.49 6.47
C ALA A 18 5.00 1.86 6.09
N PHE A 19 5.75 2.44 5.15
CA PHE A 19 7.10 1.94 4.85
C PHE A 19 8.01 2.05 6.09
N GLN A 20 7.98 3.19 6.79
CA GLN A 20 8.75 3.37 8.02
C GLN A 20 8.34 2.37 9.10
N HIS A 21 7.03 2.24 9.35
CA HIS A 21 6.52 1.37 10.41
C HIS A 21 6.71 -0.13 10.11
N LEU A 22 6.44 -0.56 8.87
CA LEU A 22 6.41 -1.98 8.50
C LEU A 22 7.79 -2.51 8.05
N ILE A 23 8.66 -1.66 7.50
CA ILE A 23 9.95 -2.08 6.92
C ILE A 23 11.14 -1.52 7.71
N MET A 24 11.17 -0.21 7.94
CA MET A 24 12.37 0.45 8.49
C MET A 24 12.52 0.25 10.00
N GLY A 25 11.41 0.09 10.73
CA GLY A 25 11.41 0.03 12.18
C GLY A 25 11.91 1.33 12.79
N LYS A 26 13.10 1.30 13.41
CA LYS A 26 13.75 2.49 14.02
C LYS A 26 14.72 3.21 13.09
N ALA A 27 14.95 2.69 11.89
CA ALA A 27 15.87 3.32 10.94
C ALA A 27 15.19 4.52 10.25
N GLU A 28 15.97 5.57 9.99
CA GLU A 28 15.49 6.79 9.35
C GLU A 28 15.72 6.74 7.83
N ILE A 29 14.81 7.37 7.09
CA ILE A 29 15.01 7.60 5.66
C ILE A 29 16.15 8.61 5.51
N SER A 30 17.10 8.32 4.63
CA SER A 30 18.24 9.20 4.38
C SER A 30 17.78 10.59 3.92
N LEU A 31 18.38 11.64 4.50
CA LEU A 31 18.18 13.02 4.05
C LEU A 31 18.65 13.28 2.61
N ARG A 32 19.38 12.34 2.01
CA ARG A 32 19.81 12.39 0.60
C ARG A 32 18.77 11.83 -0.37
N ALA A 33 17.66 11.28 0.14
CA ALA A 33 16.62 10.76 -0.72
C ALA A 33 15.93 11.87 -1.51
N LEU A 34 15.77 11.65 -2.81
CA LEU A 34 14.90 12.48 -3.64
C LEU A 34 13.46 12.33 -3.15
N VAL A 35 12.83 13.44 -2.81
CA VAL A 35 11.45 13.45 -2.33
C VAL A 35 10.48 13.64 -3.50
N GLN A 36 9.44 12.82 -3.56
CA GLN A 36 8.38 12.87 -4.56
C GLN A 36 7.01 12.89 -3.86
N ASP A 37 6.04 13.59 -4.43
CA ASP A 37 4.72 13.84 -3.83
C ASP A 37 3.71 12.70 -4.05
N SER A 38 4.04 11.73 -4.89
CA SER A 38 3.12 10.70 -5.32
C SER A 38 3.81 9.38 -5.64
N ASN A 39 3.08 8.28 -5.49
CA ASN A 39 3.56 6.96 -5.93
C ASN A 39 3.86 6.94 -7.44
N GLY A 40 3.07 7.65 -8.24
CA GLY A 40 3.27 7.76 -9.69
C GLY A 40 4.60 8.44 -10.05
N ALA A 41 4.93 9.54 -9.36
CA ALA A 41 6.21 10.22 -9.53
C ALA A 41 7.39 9.34 -9.11
N ILE A 42 7.32 8.63 -7.98
CA ILE A 42 8.36 7.66 -7.59
C ILE A 42 8.54 6.58 -8.66
N ARG A 43 7.44 5.99 -9.14
CA ARG A 43 7.50 4.97 -10.20
C ARG A 43 8.16 5.51 -11.46
N GLN A 44 7.87 6.75 -11.85
CA GLN A 44 8.46 7.37 -13.03
C GLN A 44 9.97 7.56 -12.85
N VAL A 45 10.42 8.06 -11.69
CA VAL A 45 11.87 8.19 -11.40
C VAL A 45 12.56 6.82 -11.45
N ILE A 46 11.99 5.78 -10.85
CA ILE A 46 12.58 4.43 -10.86
C ILE A 46 12.61 3.83 -12.27
N ALA A 47 11.57 4.08 -13.07
CA ALA A 47 11.52 3.60 -14.46
C ALA A 47 12.55 4.29 -15.36
N ASP A 48 12.96 5.53 -15.03
CA ASP A 48 13.87 6.33 -15.84
C ASP A 48 15.33 6.29 -15.33
N ASP A 49 15.58 5.92 -14.06
CA ASP A 49 16.91 5.75 -13.48
C ASP A 49 17.13 4.29 -13.00
N PRO A 50 17.97 3.49 -13.70
CA PRO A 50 18.24 2.10 -13.32
C PRO A 50 18.98 1.94 -11.99
N ASN A 51 19.53 3.02 -11.41
CA ASN A 51 20.16 3.02 -10.09
C ASN A 51 19.21 3.49 -8.98
N ALA A 52 17.96 3.83 -9.30
CA ALA A 52 17.00 4.32 -8.32
C ALA A 52 16.30 3.18 -7.58
N ILE A 53 16.09 3.39 -6.28
CA ILE A 53 15.29 2.54 -5.43
C ILE A 53 14.35 3.38 -4.57
N GLY A 54 13.12 2.90 -4.41
CA GLY A 54 12.12 3.54 -3.58
C GLY A 54 11.02 2.55 -3.23
N TYR A 55 9.90 3.06 -2.72
CA TYR A 55 8.76 2.27 -2.31
C TYR A 55 7.47 2.89 -2.85
N ILE A 56 6.56 2.04 -3.33
CA ILE A 56 5.24 2.43 -3.82
C ILE A 56 4.18 1.43 -3.36
N SER A 57 2.90 1.82 -3.43
CA SER A 57 1.78 0.88 -3.25
C SER A 57 1.80 -0.21 -4.33
N LEU A 58 1.60 -1.47 -3.93
CA LEU A 58 1.72 -2.64 -4.82
C LEU A 58 0.88 -2.54 -6.10
N GLY A 59 -0.35 -2.03 -6.01
CA GLY A 59 -1.25 -1.88 -7.17
C GLY A 59 -0.73 -0.94 -8.27
N LEU A 60 0.34 -0.17 -8.02
CA LEU A 60 0.95 0.72 -9.00
C LEU A 60 2.20 0.13 -9.67
N VAL A 61 2.67 -1.03 -9.22
CA VAL A 61 3.74 -1.77 -9.90
C VAL A 61 3.26 -2.17 -11.29
N ASN A 62 4.11 -1.97 -12.29
CA ASN A 62 3.86 -2.36 -13.67
C ASN A 62 5.16 -2.89 -14.30
N ASP A 63 5.11 -3.18 -15.59
CA ASP A 63 6.22 -3.69 -16.41
C ASP A 63 7.46 -2.78 -16.49
N ARG A 64 7.34 -1.51 -16.08
CA ARG A 64 8.44 -0.54 -16.10
C ARG A 64 9.31 -0.55 -14.83
N VAL A 65 8.88 -1.24 -13.78
CA VAL A 65 9.61 -1.29 -12.49
C VAL A 65 9.63 -2.70 -11.93
N ILE A 66 10.66 -3.02 -11.14
CA ILE A 66 10.83 -4.34 -10.53
C ILE A 66 10.49 -4.24 -9.05
N ALA A 67 9.48 -4.98 -8.60
CA ALA A 67 9.17 -5.13 -7.18
C ALA A 67 10.11 -6.17 -6.54
N LEU A 68 10.87 -5.75 -5.53
CA LEU A 68 11.82 -6.63 -4.85
C LEU A 68 11.12 -7.57 -3.86
N LYS A 69 11.64 -8.80 -3.76
CA LYS A 69 11.25 -9.74 -2.70
C LYS A 69 11.75 -9.25 -1.35
N ILE A 70 11.00 -9.53 -0.30
CA ILE A 70 11.42 -9.26 1.09
C ILE A 70 11.37 -10.58 1.84
N GLY A 71 12.52 -11.02 2.36
CA GLY A 71 12.65 -12.33 3.03
C GLY A 71 12.24 -13.49 2.12
N ASP A 72 12.66 -13.46 0.85
CA ASP A 72 12.31 -14.43 -0.20
C ASP A 72 10.82 -14.51 -0.59
N VAL A 73 9.97 -13.66 -0.01
CA VAL A 73 8.56 -13.57 -0.36
C VAL A 73 8.34 -12.52 -1.44
N GLU A 74 7.69 -12.94 -2.53
CA GLU A 74 7.28 -12.05 -3.61
C GLU A 74 6.08 -11.19 -3.22
N PRO A 75 6.09 -9.87 -3.50
CA PRO A 75 4.95 -9.00 -3.25
C PRO A 75 3.85 -9.23 -4.30
N SER A 76 2.84 -10.03 -3.97
CA SER A 76 1.74 -10.36 -4.88
C SER A 76 0.42 -10.43 -4.12
N VAL A 77 -0.70 -10.33 -4.84
CA VAL A 77 -2.03 -10.52 -4.24
C VAL A 77 -2.15 -11.90 -3.58
N ASP A 78 -1.58 -12.93 -4.20
CA ASP A 78 -1.64 -14.31 -3.69
C ASP A 78 -0.79 -14.50 -2.43
N SER A 79 0.42 -13.93 -2.38
CA SER A 79 1.27 -14.00 -1.18
C SER A 79 0.69 -13.20 -0.01
N ILE A 80 -0.03 -12.10 -0.28
CA ILE A 80 -0.78 -11.33 0.72
C ILE A 80 -1.95 -12.16 1.27
N LYS A 81 -2.76 -12.76 0.39
CA LYS A 81 -3.89 -13.62 0.81
C LYS A 81 -3.42 -14.84 1.59
N ALA A 82 -2.27 -15.40 1.22
CA ALA A 82 -1.63 -16.49 1.94
C ALA A 82 -0.93 -16.05 3.25
N LYS A 83 -1.01 -14.76 3.62
CA LYS A 83 -0.34 -14.17 4.80
C LYS A 83 1.19 -14.33 4.82
N LYS A 84 1.79 -14.60 3.67
CA LYS A 84 3.26 -14.72 3.51
C LYS A 84 3.89 -13.34 3.37
N TYR A 85 3.28 -12.46 2.58
CA TYR A 85 3.74 -11.07 2.43
C TYR A 85 3.00 -10.19 3.44
N GLN A 86 3.67 -9.85 4.54
CA GLN A 86 3.04 -9.23 5.72
C GLN A 86 3.10 -7.70 5.73
N PHE A 87 3.78 -7.09 4.75
CA PHE A 87 3.93 -5.63 4.65
C PHE A 87 2.70 -5.01 3.97
N VAL A 88 1.56 -5.18 4.60
CA VAL A 88 0.25 -4.68 4.15
C VAL A 88 -0.46 -3.94 5.28
N ARG A 89 -1.36 -3.03 4.92
CA ARG A 89 -2.24 -2.36 5.88
C ARG A 89 -3.69 -2.49 5.43
N PRO A 90 -4.64 -2.70 6.35
CA PRO A 90 -6.05 -2.63 6.01
C PRO A 90 -6.43 -1.18 5.70
N PHE A 91 -7.38 -0.99 4.78
CA PHE A 91 -8.12 0.26 4.69
C PHE A 91 -9.29 0.19 5.66
N LEU A 92 -9.39 1.20 6.51
CA LEU A 92 -10.35 1.24 7.60
C LEU A 92 -11.44 2.27 7.31
N PHE A 93 -12.69 1.87 7.54
CA PHE A 93 -13.79 2.81 7.72
C PHE A 93 -14.01 3.00 9.21
N ILE A 94 -13.89 4.24 9.67
CA ILE A 94 -13.99 4.59 11.09
C ILE A 94 -15.27 5.40 11.28
N PHE A 95 -16.14 4.92 12.18
CA PHE A 95 -17.37 5.61 12.54
C PHE A 95 -17.41 5.81 14.06
N LYS A 96 -17.90 6.97 14.51
CA LYS A 96 -18.10 7.24 15.94
C LYS A 96 -19.22 6.39 16.55
N HIS A 97 -20.23 6.09 15.74
CA HIS A 97 -21.38 5.24 16.06
C HIS A 97 -21.64 4.31 14.88
N GLU A 98 -22.44 3.27 15.07
CA GLU A 98 -22.83 2.38 13.97
C GLU A 98 -23.45 3.18 12.81
N PRO A 99 -22.96 3.03 11.57
CA PRO A 99 -23.42 3.84 10.45
C PRO A 99 -24.89 3.55 10.15
N GLN A 100 -25.67 4.60 9.91
CA GLN A 100 -27.08 4.54 9.56
C GLN A 100 -27.34 5.32 8.26
N GLY A 101 -28.53 5.14 7.68
CA GLY A 101 -28.97 5.90 6.51
C GLY A 101 -28.00 5.82 5.33
N SER A 102 -27.58 6.97 4.81
CA SER A 102 -26.63 7.06 3.68
C SER A 102 -25.25 6.48 4.02
N GLY A 103 -24.78 6.65 5.25
CA GLY A 103 -23.50 6.09 5.70
C GLY A 103 -23.49 4.56 5.64
N LYS A 104 -24.59 3.93 6.10
CA LYS A 104 -24.75 2.47 5.99
C LYS A 104 -24.81 2.02 4.53
N LYS A 105 -25.61 2.69 3.70
CA LYS A 105 -25.73 2.35 2.26
C LYS A 105 -24.37 2.44 1.54
N PHE A 106 -23.56 3.44 1.87
CA PHE A 106 -22.22 3.58 1.30
C PHE A 106 -21.30 2.44 1.74
N LEU A 107 -21.28 2.12 3.04
CA LEU A 107 -20.51 0.99 3.56
C LEU A 107 -20.95 -0.35 2.92
N ASP A 108 -22.26 -0.60 2.85
CA ASP A 108 -22.83 -1.79 2.22
C ASP A 108 -22.41 -1.90 0.74
N TYR A 109 -22.42 -0.77 0.01
CA TYR A 109 -21.97 -0.73 -1.39
C TYR A 109 -20.48 -1.08 -1.52
N ILE A 110 -19.61 -0.48 -0.71
CA ILE A 110 -18.17 -0.75 -0.74
C ILE A 110 -17.88 -2.24 -0.43
N LEU A 111 -18.62 -2.82 0.52
CA LEU A 111 -18.48 -4.23 0.91
C LEU A 111 -19.18 -5.21 -0.05
N SER A 112 -20.05 -4.71 -0.94
CA SER A 112 -20.74 -5.54 -1.94
C SER A 112 -19.75 -6.15 -2.95
N SER A 113 -20.19 -7.20 -3.65
CA SER A 113 -19.40 -7.81 -4.73
C SER A 113 -19.03 -6.83 -5.85
N GLU A 114 -19.86 -5.83 -6.11
CA GLU A 114 -19.59 -4.78 -7.09
C GLU A 114 -18.48 -3.84 -6.61
N GLY A 115 -18.64 -3.29 -5.39
CA GLY A 115 -17.63 -2.41 -4.79
C GLY A 115 -16.27 -3.10 -4.66
N GLN A 116 -16.25 -4.35 -4.23
CA GLN A 116 -15.02 -5.13 -4.12
C GLN A 116 -14.34 -5.40 -5.47
N LYS A 117 -15.10 -5.60 -6.56
CA LYS A 117 -14.53 -5.73 -7.91
C LYS A 117 -13.85 -4.45 -8.38
N ILE A 118 -14.45 -3.29 -8.09
CA ILE A 118 -13.84 -1.99 -8.39
C ILE A 118 -12.53 -1.83 -7.64
N LEU A 119 -12.50 -2.13 -6.33
CA LEU A 119 -11.26 -2.04 -5.54
C LEU A 119 -10.15 -2.93 -6.10
N VAL A 120 -10.47 -4.15 -6.53
CA VAL A 120 -9.49 -5.06 -7.17
C VAL A 120 -8.98 -4.50 -8.50
N HIS A 121 -9.87 -3.93 -9.32
CA HIS A 121 -9.49 -3.27 -10.57
C HIS A 121 -8.51 -2.11 -10.34
N GLU A 122 -8.72 -1.35 -9.26
CA GLU A 122 -7.83 -0.25 -8.85
C GLU A 122 -6.55 -0.72 -8.12
N GLY A 123 -6.28 -2.03 -8.10
CA GLY A 123 -5.04 -2.60 -7.57
C GLY A 123 -5.02 -2.80 -6.05
N LEU A 124 -6.19 -2.81 -5.39
CA LEU A 124 -6.33 -3.13 -3.96
C LEU A 124 -6.67 -4.61 -3.73
N VAL A 125 -6.40 -5.08 -2.52
CA VAL A 125 -6.72 -6.46 -2.13
C VAL A 125 -8.11 -6.50 -1.50
N SER A 126 -9.01 -7.31 -2.07
CA SER A 126 -10.38 -7.45 -1.57
C SER A 126 -10.44 -8.10 -0.20
N VAL A 127 -11.29 -7.55 0.68
CA VAL A 127 -11.61 -8.14 1.98
C VAL A 127 -12.56 -9.34 1.87
N ALA A 128 -13.24 -9.54 0.74
CA ALA A 128 -14.06 -10.73 0.52
C ALA A 128 -13.22 -12.01 0.37
N SER A 129 -11.95 -11.86 0.00
CA SER A 129 -10.97 -12.95 -0.09
C SER A 129 -10.12 -13.13 1.18
N LEU A 130 -10.26 -12.22 2.13
CA LEU A 130 -9.77 -12.36 3.50
C LEU A 130 -10.99 -12.76 4.34
N SER A 131 -10.80 -13.38 5.51
CA SER A 131 -11.95 -13.63 6.42
C SER A 131 -12.75 -12.34 6.64
N ALA A 132 -14.07 -12.47 6.87
CA ALA A 132 -15.06 -11.39 6.91
C ALA A 132 -14.55 -10.07 7.55
N PRO A 133 -15.02 -8.90 7.06
CA PRO A 133 -14.59 -7.59 7.58
C PRO A 133 -14.60 -7.58 9.10
N GLN A 134 -13.42 -7.35 9.69
CA GLN A 134 -13.28 -7.31 11.15
C GLN A 134 -13.82 -5.96 11.62
N THR A 135 -14.91 -5.99 12.38
CA THR A 135 -15.36 -4.83 13.15
C THR A 135 -14.58 -4.82 14.46
N GLU A 136 -13.71 -3.84 14.64
CA GLU A 136 -13.01 -3.62 15.90
C GLU A 136 -13.51 -2.33 16.55
N THR A 137 -13.84 -2.41 17.83
CA THR A 137 -14.12 -1.22 18.65
C THR A 137 -12.77 -0.68 19.13
N PRO A 138 -12.42 0.59 18.83
CA PRO A 138 -11.21 1.20 19.39
C PRO A 138 -11.24 1.08 20.92
N LYS A 139 -10.12 0.63 21.51
CA LYS A 139 -9.94 0.59 22.97
C LYS A 139 -9.80 1.98 23.55
#